data_AF-A0A0D2NAA0-F1
#
_entry.id   AF-A0A0D2NAA0-F1
#
_cell.length_a   1.000
_cell.length_b   1.000
_cell.length_c   1.000
_cell.angle_alpha   90.00
_cell.angle_beta   90.00
_cell.angle_gamma   90.00
#
_symmetry.space_group_name_H-M   'P 1'
#
loop_
_entity.id
_entity.type
_entity.pdbx_description
1 polymer ?
#
loop_
_entity_poly.entity_id
_entity_poly.type
_entity_poly.pdbx_seq_one_letter_code
_entity_poly.pdbx_strand_id
1 'polypeptide(L)'
;WAPIGKQAQRHDYFVRGQQYSILPTISLDGVLHLDILTRSWTAEEFRSYMDILLDKMNPYPQRNSVLILDNASAHHFDGLREIGFSAMKAWIRGNRNYILVELSGEETCNPHEMLWSAVFESMIPDNIAGWYRDSGYVA
;
A
#
# COMPACT_ATOMS: atom_id res chain seq x y z
N TRP A 1 -0.98 43.68 -13.93
CA TRP A 1 -2.07 44.59 -13.50
C TRP A 1 -3.11 44.63 -14.61
N ALA A 2 -4.39 44.48 -14.28
CA ALA A 2 -5.49 44.63 -15.23
C ALA A 2 -6.62 45.43 -14.56
N PRO A 3 -7.38 46.24 -15.32
CA PRO A 3 -8.51 47.00 -14.78
C PRO A 3 -9.60 46.08 -14.22
N ILE A 4 -10.37 46.59 -13.24
CA ILE A 4 -11.55 45.91 -12.69
C ILE A 4 -12.49 45.46 -13.83
N GLY A 5 -12.87 44.19 -13.82
CA GLY A 5 -13.74 43.58 -14.84
C GLY A 5 -13.02 42.97 -16.05
N LYS A 6 -11.69 43.07 -16.15
CA LYS A 6 -10.90 42.38 -17.18
C LYS A 6 -9.98 41.33 -16.59
N GLN A 7 -9.92 40.18 -17.26
CA GLN A 7 -9.08 39.06 -16.85
C GLN A 7 -7.61 39.47 -16.95
N ALA A 8 -6.87 39.35 -15.84
CA ALA A 8 -5.43 39.56 -15.85
C ALA A 8 -4.76 38.38 -16.55
N GLN A 9 -4.10 38.62 -17.68
CA GLN A 9 -3.30 37.59 -18.33
C GLN A 9 -1.97 37.42 -17.59
N ARG A 10 -1.77 36.22 -17.03
CA ARG A 10 -0.52 35.79 -16.41
C ARG A 10 0.10 34.74 -17.32
N HIS A 11 1.24 35.05 -17.91
CA HIS A 11 2.09 34.06 -18.57
C HIS A 11 3.10 33.56 -17.53
N ASP A 12 2.86 32.38 -16.97
CA ASP A 12 3.91 31.65 -16.27
C ASP A 12 4.71 30.86 -17.31
N TYR A 13 6.02 31.07 -17.36
CA TYR A 13 6.90 30.20 -18.13
C TYR A 13 6.95 28.86 -17.40
N PHE A 14 6.19 27.88 -17.89
CA PHE A 14 6.29 26.50 -17.42
C PHE A 14 7.59 25.90 -17.96
N VAL A 15 8.71 26.24 -17.34
CA VAL A 15 10.00 25.63 -17.66
C VAL A 15 9.91 24.18 -17.19
N ARG A 16 9.78 23.24 -18.14
CA ARG A 16 9.92 21.81 -17.83
C ARG A 16 11.40 21.53 -17.54
N GLY A 17 11.82 21.85 -16.31
CA GLY A 17 13.08 21.37 -15.76
C GLY A 17 13.06 19.86 -15.55
N GLN A 18 14.20 19.29 -15.17
CA GLN A 18 14.28 17.88 -14.79
C GLN A 18 13.39 17.62 -13.57
N GLN A 19 12.48 16.65 -13.69
CA GLN A 19 11.64 16.19 -12.58
C GLN A 19 12.31 14.99 -11.90
N TYR A 20 12.14 14.91 -10.58
CA TYR A 20 12.61 13.80 -9.76
C TYR A 20 11.42 13.20 -9.00
N SER A 21 11.29 11.88 -9.02
CA SER A 21 10.38 11.10 -8.21
C SER A 21 11.16 10.49 -7.04
N ILE A 22 10.75 10.78 -5.81
CA ILE A 22 11.43 10.37 -4.59
C ILE A 22 10.50 9.40 -3.84
N LEU A 23 10.97 8.21 -3.50
CA LEU A 23 10.20 7.22 -2.74
C LEU A 23 10.95 6.82 -1.47
N PRO A 24 10.61 7.41 -0.31
CA PRO A 24 11.13 7.00 0.99
C PRO A 24 10.17 6.04 1.71
N THR A 25 10.69 4.96 2.27
CA THR A 25 10.03 4.21 3.34
C THR A 25 10.53 4.73 4.67
N ILE A 26 9.61 5.24 5.48
CA ILE A 26 9.89 5.85 6.78
C ILE A 26 9.27 5.04 7.91
N SER A 27 9.94 5.06 9.05
CA SER A 27 9.50 4.48 10.32
C SER A 27 9.61 5.53 11.43
N LEU A 28 9.16 5.17 12.64
CA LEU A 28 9.34 6.01 13.83
C LEU A 28 10.83 6.22 14.19
N ASP A 29 11.70 5.31 13.76
CA ASP A 29 13.14 5.36 14.01
C ASP A 29 13.91 6.04 12.84
N GLY A 30 13.20 6.54 11.82
CA GLY A 30 13.77 7.23 10.66
C GLY A 30 13.55 6.51 9.31
N VAL A 31 14.32 6.89 8.29
CA VAL A 31 14.21 6.36 6.92
C VAL A 31 14.82 4.95 6.86
N LEU A 32 14.02 3.96 6.42
CA LEU A 32 14.46 2.57 6.22
C LEU A 32 15.06 2.37 4.82
N HIS A 33 14.45 2.97 3.80
CA HIS A 33 14.93 2.93 2.43
C HIS A 33 14.48 4.18 1.67
N LEU A 34 15.23 4.57 0.66
CA LEU A 34 14.99 5.74 -0.17
C LEU A 34 15.57 5.47 -1.56
N ASP A 35 14.74 5.65 -2.58
CA ASP A 35 15.16 5.69 -3.98
C ASP A 35 14.69 6.97 -4.67
N ILE A 36 15.48 7.43 -5.65
CA ILE A 36 15.24 8.66 -6.41
C ILE A 36 15.38 8.37 -7.90
N LEU A 37 14.36 8.69 -8.67
CA LEU A 37 14.31 8.52 -10.12
C LEU A 37 14.11 9.86 -10.82
N THR A 38 14.61 10.01 -12.04
CA THR A 38 14.33 11.18 -12.91
C THR A 38 13.09 11.00 -13.78
N ARG A 39 12.31 9.95 -13.51
CA ARG A 39 11.11 9.51 -14.24
C ARG A 39 10.03 9.05 -13.26
N SER A 40 8.83 8.78 -13.78
CA SER A 40 7.74 8.20 -12.98
C SER A 40 8.04 6.75 -12.60
N TRP A 41 7.54 6.33 -11.44
CA TRP A 41 7.63 4.95 -10.97
C TRP A 41 6.75 4.02 -11.82
N THR A 42 7.32 2.91 -12.24
CA THR A 42 6.63 1.75 -12.82
C THR A 42 6.48 0.64 -11.78
N ALA A 43 5.61 -0.32 -12.07
CA ALA A 43 5.42 -1.50 -11.22
C ALA A 43 6.71 -2.33 -11.06
N GLU A 44 7.56 -2.39 -12.08
CA GLU A 44 8.83 -3.12 -12.03
C GLU A 44 9.87 -2.44 -11.13
N GLU A 45 9.99 -1.11 -11.22
CA GLU A 45 10.84 -0.34 -10.32
C GLU A 45 10.35 -0.46 -8.87
N PHE A 46 9.03 -0.33 -8.67
CA PHE A 46 8.45 -0.46 -7.35
C PHE A 46 8.65 -1.88 -6.77
N ARG A 47 8.57 -2.92 -7.61
CA ARG A 47 8.92 -4.29 -7.19
C ARG A 47 10.38 -4.40 -6.74
N SER A 48 11.31 -3.85 -7.53
CA SER A 48 12.74 -3.88 -7.19
C SER A 48 13.03 -3.14 -5.87
N TYR A 49 12.33 -2.02 -5.66
CA TYR A 49 12.36 -1.28 -4.39
C TYR A 49 11.82 -2.11 -3.22
N MET A 50 10.74 -2.84 -3.44
CA MET A 50 10.13 -3.72 -2.43
C MET A 50 11.06 -4.87 -2.03
N ASP A 51 11.76 -5.49 -2.97
CA ASP A 51 12.71 -6.56 -2.69
C ASP A 51 13.80 -6.07 -1.70
N ILE A 52 14.35 -4.87 -1.93
CA ILE A 52 15.35 -4.26 -1.03
C ILE A 52 14.74 -3.81 0.30
N LEU A 53 13.50 -3.31 0.29
CA LEU A 53 12.83 -2.84 1.49
C LEU A 53 12.53 -3.99 2.45
N LEU A 54 12.05 -5.12 1.93
CA LEU A 54 11.61 -6.25 2.75
C LEU A 54 12.78 -6.89 3.50
N ASP A 55 13.99 -6.87 2.94
CA ASP A 55 15.23 -7.28 3.65
C ASP A 55 15.55 -6.40 4.88
N LYS A 56 15.00 -5.18 4.94
CA LYS A 56 15.18 -4.22 6.04
C LYS A 56 14.00 -4.20 7.01
N MET A 57 12.90 -4.89 6.67
CA MET A 57 11.73 -5.03 7.53
C MET A 57 11.88 -6.26 8.42
N ASN A 58 11.22 -6.25 9.58
CA ASN A 58 11.19 -7.40 10.47
C ASN A 58 9.92 -8.22 10.28
N PRO A 59 9.91 -9.50 10.68
CA PRO A 59 8.68 -10.29 10.75
C PRO A 59 7.66 -9.68 11.73
N TYR A 60 6.38 -9.77 11.40
CA TYR A 60 5.31 -9.36 12.32
C TYR A 60 5.31 -10.25 13.59
N PRO A 61 5.11 -9.71 14.81
CA PRO A 61 4.73 -8.34 15.17
C PRO A 61 5.91 -7.43 15.61
N GLN A 62 7.13 -7.67 15.12
CA GLN A 62 8.30 -6.90 15.54
C GLN A 62 8.24 -5.46 15.01
N ARG A 63 9.15 -4.59 15.48
CA ARG A 63 9.23 -3.21 14.97
C ARG A 63 9.48 -3.20 13.46
N ASN A 64 8.90 -2.25 12.73
CA ASN A 64 9.07 -2.11 11.28
C ASN A 64 8.61 -3.34 10.47
N SER A 65 7.54 -4.00 10.91
CA SER A 65 7.00 -5.21 10.25
C SER A 65 5.74 -4.98 9.42
N VAL A 66 5.18 -3.78 9.43
CA VAL A 66 3.94 -3.44 8.71
C VAL A 66 4.24 -2.32 7.73
N LEU A 67 3.92 -2.54 6.45
CA LEU A 67 4.03 -1.54 5.40
C LEU A 67 2.66 -0.93 5.12
N ILE A 68 2.60 0.40 5.09
CA ILE A 68 1.40 1.16 4.72
C ILE A 68 1.73 1.91 3.42
N LEU A 69 0.93 1.69 2.40
CA LEU A 69 1.07 2.31 1.07
C LEU A 69 -0.27 2.92 0.65
N ASP A 70 -0.23 3.91 -0.22
CA ASP A 70 -1.43 4.39 -0.91
C ASP A 70 -1.83 3.43 -2.05
N ASN A 71 -3.01 3.63 -2.60
CA ASN A 71 -3.56 2.79 -3.67
C ASN A 71 -3.08 3.21 -5.07
N ALA A 72 -1.77 3.50 -5.22
CA ALA A 72 -1.19 3.89 -6.50
C ALA A 72 -1.13 2.69 -7.47
N SER A 73 -1.31 2.94 -8.77
CA SER A 73 -1.28 1.88 -9.79
C SER A 73 0.08 1.19 -9.91
N ALA A 74 1.17 1.89 -9.61
CA ALA A 74 2.51 1.30 -9.55
C ALA A 74 2.64 0.23 -8.45
N HIS A 75 1.78 0.25 -7.43
CA HIS A 75 1.74 -0.78 -6.39
C HIS A 75 0.96 -2.03 -6.81
N HIS A 76 0.26 -1.98 -7.94
CA HIS A 76 -0.58 -3.09 -8.42
C HIS A 76 0.23 -4.01 -9.33
N PHE A 77 1.06 -4.87 -8.74
CA PHE A 77 1.70 -5.97 -9.46
C PHE A 77 1.34 -7.31 -8.81
N ASP A 78 1.33 -8.38 -9.61
CA ASP A 78 0.81 -9.69 -9.19
C ASP A 78 1.51 -10.22 -7.92
N GLY A 79 2.82 -9.99 -7.80
CA GLY A 79 3.60 -10.30 -6.59
C GLY A 79 3.07 -9.63 -5.33
N LEU A 80 2.69 -8.35 -5.35
CA LEU A 80 2.15 -7.65 -4.16
C LEU A 80 0.74 -8.14 -3.77
N ARG A 81 -0.04 -8.64 -4.74
CA ARG A 81 -1.39 -9.21 -4.49
C ARG A 81 -1.34 -10.61 -3.89
N GLU A 82 -0.28 -11.36 -4.17
CA GLU A 82 0.03 -12.65 -3.54
C GLU A 82 0.59 -12.47 -2.14
N ILE A 83 1.00 -11.24 -1.75
CA ILE A 83 1.64 -10.92 -0.48
C ILE A 83 0.70 -10.92 0.77
N GLY A 84 -0.29 -11.82 0.82
CA GLY A 84 -1.21 -12.00 1.97
C GLY A 84 -2.61 -11.41 1.77
N PHE A 85 -2.82 -10.60 0.72
CA PHE A 85 -4.17 -10.11 0.38
C PHE A 85 -5.10 -11.21 -0.13
N SER A 86 -4.57 -12.31 -0.69
CA SER A 86 -5.39 -13.37 -1.30
C SER A 86 -6.27 -14.13 -0.31
N ALA A 87 -5.77 -14.44 0.88
CA ALA A 87 -6.57 -15.08 1.93
C ALA A 87 -7.65 -14.13 2.46
N MET A 88 -7.31 -12.86 2.70
CA MET A 88 -8.28 -11.84 3.11
C MET A 88 -9.34 -11.59 2.04
N LYS A 89 -8.95 -11.53 0.75
CA LYS A 89 -9.90 -11.44 -0.38
C LYS A 89 -10.80 -12.67 -0.47
N ALA A 90 -10.29 -13.88 -0.22
CA ALA A 90 -11.09 -15.11 -0.21
C ALA A 90 -12.10 -15.10 0.95
N TRP A 91 -11.67 -14.68 2.13
CA TRP A 91 -12.56 -14.50 3.29
C TRP A 91 -13.64 -13.46 2.99
N ILE A 92 -13.28 -12.30 2.41
CA ILE A 92 -14.26 -11.27 2.03
C ILE A 92 -15.29 -11.81 1.03
N ARG A 93 -14.84 -12.60 0.05
CA ARG A 93 -15.73 -13.23 -0.94
C ARG A 93 -16.66 -14.26 -0.30
N GLY A 94 -16.15 -15.05 0.64
CA GLY A 94 -16.92 -16.07 1.37
C GLY A 94 -17.91 -15.49 2.38
N ASN A 95 -17.60 -14.30 2.94
CA ASN A 95 -18.38 -13.64 3.99
C ASN A 95 -19.17 -12.42 3.48
N ARG A 96 -19.42 -12.34 2.16
CA ARG A 96 -19.99 -11.15 1.50
C ARG A 96 -21.25 -10.61 2.16
N ASN A 97 -22.20 -11.47 2.53
CA ASN A 97 -23.48 -11.03 3.12
C ASN A 97 -23.29 -10.45 4.52
N TYR A 98 -22.44 -11.08 5.33
CA TYR A 98 -22.08 -10.59 6.67
C TYR A 98 -21.40 -9.21 6.57
N ILE A 99 -20.46 -9.06 5.65
CA ILE A 99 -19.75 -7.79 5.42
C ILE A 99 -20.68 -6.69 4.96
N LEU A 100 -21.63 -6.98 4.06
CA LEU A 100 -22.60 -5.99 3.59
C LEU A 100 -23.52 -5.50 4.73
N VAL A 101 -23.85 -6.37 5.69
CA VAL A 101 -24.62 -6.00 6.88
C VAL A 101 -23.77 -5.12 7.81
N GLU A 102 -22.55 -5.53 8.14
CA GLU A 102 -21.66 -4.78 9.04
C GLU A 102 -21.20 -3.43 8.46
N LEU A 103 -21.18 -3.29 7.13
CA LEU A 103 -20.88 -2.03 6.44
C LEU A 103 -22.12 -1.18 6.12
N SER A 104 -23.32 -1.61 6.53
CA SER A 104 -24.56 -0.88 6.23
C SER A 104 -24.68 0.46 6.98
N GLY A 105 -23.96 0.62 8.08
CA GLY A 105 -23.99 1.81 8.93
C GLY A 105 -25.15 1.85 9.92
N GLU A 106 -25.84 0.74 10.15
CA GLU A 106 -26.85 0.61 11.21
C GLU A 106 -26.22 0.63 12.62
N GLU A 107 -26.97 1.05 13.64
CA GLU A 107 -26.46 1.21 15.02
C GLU A 107 -25.89 -0.06 15.64
N THR A 108 -26.32 -1.23 15.18
CA THR A 108 -25.86 -2.54 15.68
C THR A 108 -24.60 -3.04 14.98
N CYS A 109 -24.13 -2.35 13.94
CA CYS A 109 -22.96 -2.76 13.17
C CYS A 109 -21.65 -2.43 13.89
N ASN A 110 -20.69 -3.34 13.79
CA ASN A 110 -19.33 -3.12 14.26
C ASN A 110 -18.30 -3.45 13.16
N PRO A 111 -18.13 -2.54 12.18
CA PRO A 111 -17.21 -2.77 11.06
C PRO A 111 -15.74 -2.91 11.52
N HIS A 112 -15.37 -2.33 12.66
CA HIS A 112 -14.03 -2.47 13.23
C HIS A 112 -13.77 -3.89 13.73
N GLU A 113 -14.70 -4.47 14.48
CA GLU A 113 -14.60 -5.86 14.96
C GLU A 113 -14.69 -6.85 13.80
N MET A 114 -15.56 -6.61 12.83
CA MET A 114 -15.63 -7.39 11.59
C MET A 114 -14.27 -7.40 10.85
N LEU A 115 -13.64 -6.23 10.65
CA LEU A 115 -12.32 -6.14 10.01
C LEU A 115 -11.23 -6.81 10.84
N TRP A 116 -11.29 -6.68 12.16
CA TRP A 116 -10.36 -7.36 13.07
C TRP A 116 -10.45 -8.88 12.91
N SER A 117 -11.66 -9.44 13.02
CA SER A 117 -11.89 -10.88 12.83
C SER A 117 -11.49 -11.35 11.44
N ALA A 118 -11.82 -10.58 10.38
CA ALA A 118 -11.43 -10.89 9.02
C ALA A 118 -9.91 -11.04 8.86
N VAL A 119 -9.12 -10.14 9.46
CA VAL A 119 -7.67 -10.19 9.40
C VAL A 119 -7.15 -11.43 10.14
N PHE A 120 -7.57 -11.67 11.38
CA PHE A 120 -7.05 -12.79 12.17
C PHE A 120 -7.50 -14.17 11.68
N GLU A 121 -8.72 -14.28 11.13
CA GLU A 121 -9.23 -15.55 10.57
C GLU A 121 -8.66 -15.86 9.19
N SER A 122 -8.34 -14.82 8.40
CA SER A 122 -7.79 -15.02 7.06
C SER A 122 -6.25 -15.10 7.05
N MET A 123 -5.58 -14.47 8.01
CA MET A 123 -4.13 -14.50 8.16
C MET A 123 -3.71 -15.48 9.26
N ILE A 124 -4.15 -16.73 9.14
CA ILE A 124 -3.68 -17.81 10.03
C ILE A 124 -2.23 -18.20 9.73
N PRO A 125 -1.50 -18.79 10.69
CA PRO A 125 -0.08 -19.14 10.55
C PRO A 125 0.24 -19.94 9.28
N ASP A 126 -0.64 -20.85 8.84
CA ASP A 126 -0.42 -21.63 7.62
C ASP A 126 -0.49 -20.77 6.35
N ASN A 127 -1.43 -19.82 6.28
CA ASN A 127 -1.52 -18.87 5.17
C ASN A 127 -0.33 -17.92 5.15
N ILE A 128 0.11 -17.48 6.34
CA ILE A 128 1.29 -16.64 6.50
C ILE A 128 2.56 -17.43 6.12
N ALA A 129 2.70 -18.69 6.55
CA ALA A 129 3.85 -19.53 6.24
C ALA A 129 3.91 -19.90 4.75
N GLY A 130 2.76 -20.20 4.13
CA GLY A 130 2.65 -20.34 2.68
C GLY A 130 3.10 -19.06 1.97
N TRP A 131 2.66 -17.90 2.46
CA TRP A 131 3.10 -16.60 1.94
C TRP A 131 4.62 -16.40 2.03
N TYR A 132 5.21 -16.64 3.21
CA TYR A 132 6.65 -16.50 3.43
C TYR A 132 7.45 -17.45 2.52
N ARG A 133 6.95 -18.68 2.27
CA ARG A 133 7.56 -19.65 1.35
C ARG A 133 7.47 -19.22 -0.11
N ASP A 134 6.27 -18.81 -0.56
CA ASP A 134 6.02 -18.41 -1.94
C ASP A 134 6.77 -17.11 -2.32
N SER A 135 7.05 -16.27 -1.31
CA SER A 135 7.88 -15.06 -1.45
C SER A 135 9.38 -15.29 -1.30
N GLY A 136 9.81 -16.53 -1.04
CA GLY A 136 11.23 -16.89 -0.92
C GLY A 136 11.93 -16.48 0.38
N TYR A 137 11.17 -16.06 1.40
CA TYR A 137 11.72 -15.65 2.71
C TYR A 137 12.06 -16.83 3.63
N VAL A 138 11.59 -18.03 3.32
CA VAL A 138 11.95 -19.28 4.02
C VAL A 138 12.31 -20.35 3.00
N ALA A 139 13.42 -21.04 3.26
CA ALA A 139 13.92 -22.17 2.48
C ALA A 139 13.12 -23.46 2.73
#